data_AF-A0A6G9HJJ8-F1
#
_entry.id   AF-A0A6G9HJJ8-F1
#
_cell.length_a   1.000
_cell.length_b   1.000
_cell.length_c   1.000
_cell.angle_alpha   90.00
_cell.angle_beta   90.00
_cell.angle_gamma   90.00
#
_symmetry.space_group_name_H-M   'P 1'
#
loop_
_entity.id
_entity.type
_entity.pdbx_description
1 polymer ?
#
loop_
_entity_poly.entity_id
_entity_poly.type
_entity_poly.pdbx_seq_one_letter_code
_entity_poly.pdbx_strand_id
1 'polypeptide(L)'
;MGTQCDGYFEEGSGIHRPTFAAKIDLTPEQFERIFEFVHAYDYSKYAITGNQCSSFAAQVASLAGVGLECEISMPLRNEIYLFGERIRFWEDPAYSQLTISSPDIVERSLMRAVMEGKATYVK
;
A
#
# COMPACT_ATOMS: atom_id res chain seq x y z
N MET A 1 -9.26 19.31 20.28
CA MET A 1 -9.12 19.90 18.93
C MET A 1 -8.26 18.95 18.13
N GLY A 2 -8.70 18.21 17.12
CA GLY A 2 -10.04 17.95 16.59
C GLY A 2 -9.86 16.68 15.77
N THR A 3 -10.55 15.62 16.17
CA THR A 3 -10.56 14.31 15.51
C THR A 3 -11.17 14.45 14.12
N GLN A 4 -10.49 14.00 13.07
CA GLN A 4 -11.10 13.87 11.74
C GLN A 4 -12.11 12.73 11.77
N CYS A 5 -13.38 13.02 11.44
CA CYS A 5 -14.43 12.02 11.29
C CYS A 5 -14.43 11.49 9.84
N ASP A 6 -13.78 10.36 9.61
CA ASP A 6 -13.88 9.57 8.37
C ASP A 6 -15.06 8.58 8.38
N GLY A 7 -15.95 8.68 9.37
CA GLY A 7 -17.20 7.94 9.39
C GLY A 7 -17.07 6.48 9.83
N TYR A 8 -15.88 5.90 9.87
CA TYR A 8 -15.57 4.68 10.64
C TYR A 8 -14.06 4.66 10.91
N PHE A 9 -13.68 5.01 12.14
CA PHE A 9 -12.47 4.44 12.71
C PHE A 9 -12.72 2.93 12.73
N GLU A 10 -12.07 2.17 11.86
CA GLU A 10 -12.05 0.71 11.98
C GLU A 10 -11.34 0.40 13.31
N GLU A 11 -12.10 0.22 14.38
CA GLU A 11 -11.69 -0.60 15.51
C GLU A 11 -11.59 -2.05 15.02
N GLY A 12 -10.56 -2.32 14.23
CA GLY A 12 -10.13 -3.70 14.01
C GLY A 12 -9.77 -4.29 15.38
N SER A 13 -10.02 -5.58 15.57
CA SER A 13 -9.55 -6.24 16.79
C SER A 13 -8.04 -6.04 16.88
N GLY A 14 -7.55 -5.24 17.83
CA GLY A 14 -6.12 -4.92 18.00
C GLY A 14 -5.25 -6.11 18.42
N ILE A 15 -5.72 -7.33 18.13
CA ILE A 15 -5.16 -8.63 18.52
C ILE A 15 -4.30 -9.20 17.38
N HIS A 16 -4.33 -8.59 16.19
CA HIS A 16 -3.51 -9.04 15.06
C HIS A 16 -2.04 -8.68 15.26
N ARG A 17 -1.19 -9.70 15.32
CA ARG A 17 0.27 -9.51 15.30
C ARG A 17 0.74 -9.36 13.86
N PRO A 18 1.63 -8.40 13.55
CA PRO A 18 2.21 -8.29 12.24
C PRO A 18 2.99 -9.57 11.92
N THR A 19 2.85 -10.08 10.70
CA THR A 19 3.61 -11.24 10.22
C THR A 19 5.11 -10.91 10.10
N PHE A 20 5.42 -9.65 9.79
CA PHE A 20 6.77 -9.13 9.71
C PHE A 20 6.82 -7.67 10.18
N ALA A 21 7.82 -7.30 10.98
CA ALA A 21 8.05 -5.94 11.41
C ALA A 21 9.52 -5.55 11.22
N ALA A 22 9.75 -4.28 10.90
CA ALA A 22 11.07 -3.72 10.77
C ALA A 22 11.14 -2.32 11.38
N LYS A 23 12.32 -1.99 11.91
CA LYS A 23 12.67 -0.68 12.44
C LYS A 23 13.59 0.03 11.46
N ILE A 24 13.29 1.30 11.25
CA ILE A 24 14.13 2.22 10.48
C ILE A 24 14.49 3.36 11.43
N ASP A 25 15.78 3.66 11.55
CA ASP A 25 16.24 4.81 12.32
C ASP A 25 16.08 6.08 11.46
N LEU A 26 15.42 7.08 12.02
CA LEU A 26 15.11 8.33 11.34
C LEU A 26 16.04 9.45 11.80
N THR A 27 16.41 10.33 10.87
CA THR A 27 16.92 11.65 11.25
C THR A 27 15.77 12.57 11.68
N PRO A 28 16.03 13.65 12.43
CA PRO A 28 15.01 14.63 12.78
C PRO A 28 14.26 15.18 11.55
N GLU A 29 14.97 15.44 10.47
CA GLU A 29 14.39 15.99 9.23
C GLU A 29 13.49 14.99 8.51
N GLN A 30 13.79 13.69 8.60
CA GLN A 30 12.92 12.64 8.07
C GLN A 30 11.66 12.50 8.91
N PHE A 31 11.81 12.57 10.24
CA PHE A 31 10.67 12.55 11.16
C PHE A 31 9.70 13.70 10.88
N GLU A 32 10.18 14.95 10.78
CA GLU A 32 9.33 16.10 10.49
C GLU A 32 8.62 15.96 9.13
N ARG A 33 9.32 15.49 8.09
CA ARG A 33 8.69 15.25 6.78
C ARG A 33 7.60 14.18 6.83
N ILE A 34 7.83 13.09 7.56
CA ILE A 34 6.82 12.04 7.77
C ILE A 34 5.63 12.62 8.54
N PHE A 35 5.89 13.38 9.59
CA PHE A 35 4.86 14.01 10.41
C PHE A 35 3.97 14.97 9.58
N GLU A 36 4.58 15.86 8.81
CA GLU A 36 3.89 16.76 7.89
C GLU A 36 3.09 15.99 6.84
N PHE A 37 3.69 14.94 6.24
CA PHE A 37 3.01 14.09 5.27
C PHE A 37 1.75 13.43 5.86
N VAL A 38 1.85 12.82 7.04
CA VAL A 38 0.72 12.18 7.72
C VAL A 38 -0.40 13.17 8.02
N HIS A 39 -0.05 14.39 8.44
CA HIS A 39 -1.03 15.44 8.72
C HIS A 39 -1.70 16.00 7.46
N ALA A 40 -0.97 16.06 6.35
CA ALA A 40 -1.49 16.55 5.07
C ALA A 40 -2.17 15.45 4.24
N TYR A 41 -2.07 14.19 4.64
CA TYR A 41 -2.58 13.06 3.88
C TYR A 41 -4.11 13.09 3.81
N ASP A 42 -4.65 13.03 2.60
CA ASP A 42 -6.09 13.07 2.36
C ASP A 42 -6.69 11.66 2.42
N TYR A 43 -7.02 11.24 3.65
CA TYR A 43 -7.63 9.94 3.93
C TYR A 43 -9.00 9.73 3.25
N SER A 44 -9.66 10.79 2.79
CA SER A 44 -10.96 10.70 2.13
C SER A 44 -10.88 10.19 0.67
N LYS A 45 -9.69 10.26 0.06
CA LYS A 45 -9.48 9.89 -1.35
C LYS A 45 -9.07 8.43 -1.56
N TYR A 46 -9.56 7.51 -0.74
CA TYR A 46 -9.18 6.10 -0.82
C TYR A 46 -9.42 5.51 -2.22
N ALA A 47 -8.45 4.75 -2.74
CA ALA A 47 -8.62 3.91 -3.92
C ALA A 47 -7.86 2.58 -3.81
N ILE A 48 -8.35 1.53 -4.49
CA ILE A 48 -7.67 0.22 -4.51
C ILE A 48 -6.34 0.31 -5.27
N THR A 49 -6.27 1.19 -6.26
CA THR A 49 -5.08 1.42 -7.09
C THR A 49 -4.07 2.35 -6.42
N GLY A 50 -4.39 2.96 -5.28
CA GLY A 50 -3.50 3.87 -4.56
C GLY A 50 -4.22 4.70 -3.51
N ASN A 51 -3.48 5.44 -2.68
CA ASN A 51 -4.04 6.18 -1.54
C ASN A 51 -4.75 5.28 -0.51
N GLN A 52 -4.22 4.06 -0.33
CA GLN A 52 -4.61 3.04 0.65
C GLN A 52 -3.43 2.67 1.56
N CYS A 53 -3.62 1.79 2.55
CA CYS A 53 -2.62 1.47 3.57
C CYS A 53 -1.24 1.03 3.04
N SER A 54 -1.16 0.19 1.99
CA SER A 54 0.13 -0.26 1.43
C SER A 54 0.85 0.87 0.67
N SER A 55 0.13 1.67 -0.12
CA SER A 55 0.72 2.85 -0.76
C SER A 55 1.14 3.92 0.26
N PHE A 56 0.38 4.10 1.33
CA PHE A 56 0.73 4.99 2.44
C PHE A 56 2.01 4.52 3.13
N ALA A 57 2.08 3.23 3.51
CA ALA A 57 3.27 2.65 4.14
C ALA A 57 4.51 2.77 3.24
N ALA A 58 4.37 2.54 1.94
CA ALA A 58 5.46 2.71 0.98
C ALA A 58 5.92 4.17 0.84
N GLN A 59 5.00 5.13 0.86
CA GLN A 59 5.33 6.56 0.85
C GLN A 59 6.05 6.99 2.13
N VAL A 60 5.55 6.57 3.30
CA VAL A 60 6.22 6.83 4.59
C VAL A 60 7.62 6.21 4.62
N ALA A 61 7.76 4.97 4.16
CA ALA A 61 9.06 4.31 4.07
C ALA A 61 10.01 5.06 3.12
N SER A 62 9.49 5.57 1.99
CA SER A 62 10.28 6.38 1.05
C SER A 62 10.79 7.68 1.69
N LEU A 63 9.96 8.36 2.50
CA LEU A 63 10.38 9.52 3.29
C LEU A 63 11.44 9.16 4.34
N ALA A 64 11.40 7.94 4.87
CA ALA A 64 12.42 7.36 5.75
C ALA A 64 13.69 6.90 4.99
N GLY A 65 13.75 7.06 3.67
CA GLY A 65 14.90 6.66 2.84
C GLY A 65 14.90 5.20 2.40
N VAL A 66 13.80 4.46 2.60
CA VAL A 66 13.64 3.06 2.22
C VAL A 66 12.57 2.95 1.13
N GLY A 67 12.99 2.67 -0.11
CA GLY A 67 12.06 2.40 -1.20
C GLY A 67 11.40 1.03 -1.04
N LEU A 68 10.08 0.99 -0.90
CA LEU A 68 9.30 -0.24 -0.88
C LEU A 68 8.43 -0.34 -2.14
N GLU A 69 8.51 -1.47 -2.83
CA GLU A 69 7.53 -1.83 -3.84
C GLU A 69 6.20 -2.12 -3.15
N CYS A 70 5.10 -1.59 -3.69
CA CYS A 70 3.76 -1.85 -3.17
C CYS A 70 2.75 -2.23 -4.25
N GLU A 71 3.11 -2.19 -5.53
CA GLU A 71 2.17 -2.40 -6.63
C GLU A 71 2.38 -3.75 -7.30
N ILE A 72 1.27 -4.33 -7.76
CA ILE A 72 1.24 -5.49 -8.63
C ILE A 72 0.30 -5.21 -9.80
N SER A 73 0.76 -5.51 -11.01
CA SER A 73 -0.04 -5.41 -12.22
C SER A 73 -0.44 -6.81 -12.69
N MET A 74 -1.72 -7.01 -12.94
CA MET A 74 -2.26 -8.26 -13.45
C MET A 74 -2.99 -8.04 -14.78
N PRO A 75 -2.79 -8.92 -15.78
CA PRO A 75 -3.52 -8.81 -17.03
C PRO A 75 -4.99 -9.20 -16.82
N LEU A 76 -5.88 -8.38 -17.34
CA LEU A 76 -7.30 -8.69 -17.43
C LEU A 76 -7.58 -9.27 -18.81
N ARG A 77 -8.39 -10.33 -18.87
CA ARG A 77 -8.86 -10.86 -20.15
C ARG A 77 -9.94 -9.92 -20.68
N ASN A 78 -9.94 -9.69 -21.99
CA ASN A 78 -11.01 -8.94 -22.65
C ASN A 78 -12.30 -9.77 -22.79
N GLU A 79 -12.24 -11.07 -22.55
CA GLU A 79 -13.35 -11.98 -22.73
C GLU A 79 -13.36 -13.15 -21.76
N ILE A 80 -14.56 -13.65 -21.50
CA ILE A 80 -14.80 -14.90 -20.80
C ILE A 80 -15.87 -15.71 -21.54
N TYR A 81 -15.84 -17.03 -21.34
CA TYR A 81 -16.92 -17.91 -21.79
C TYR A 81 -17.82 -18.23 -20.60
N LEU A 82 -19.07 -17.77 -20.64
CA LEU A 82 -20.07 -18.00 -19.60
C LEU A 82 -21.38 -18.41 -20.26
N PHE A 83 -22.04 -19.44 -19.72
CA PHE A 83 -23.33 -19.95 -20.20
C PHE A 83 -23.39 -20.32 -21.69
N GLY A 84 -22.27 -20.73 -22.29
CA GLY A 84 -22.22 -21.07 -23.71
C GLY A 84 -22.02 -19.87 -24.64
N GLU A 85 -21.87 -18.67 -24.09
CA GLU A 85 -21.64 -17.45 -24.83
C GLU A 85 -20.28 -16.82 -24.51
N ARG A 86 -19.70 -16.15 -25.50
CA ARG A 86 -18.46 -15.37 -25.34
C ARG A 86 -18.84 -13.94 -25.00
N ILE A 87 -18.58 -13.54 -23.77
CA ILE A 87 -18.88 -12.19 -23.27
C ILE A 87 -17.60 -11.36 -23.29
N ARG A 88 -17.67 -10.19 -23.93
CA ARG A 88 -16.57 -9.21 -23.98
C ARG A 88 -16.73 -8.20 -22.85
N PHE A 89 -15.68 -8.01 -22.05
CA PHE A 89 -15.70 -7.09 -20.89
C PHE A 89 -15.24 -5.68 -21.23
N TRP A 90 -14.28 -5.54 -22.13
CA TRP A 90 -13.73 -4.26 -22.54
C TRP A 90 -13.19 -4.32 -23.97
N GLU A 91 -13.14 -3.15 -24.61
CA GLU A 91 -12.59 -2.99 -25.95
C GLU A 91 -11.34 -2.11 -25.96
N ASP A 92 -11.28 -1.15 -25.04
CA ASP A 92 -10.15 -0.24 -24.88
C ASP A 92 -8.97 -0.97 -24.19
N PRO A 93 -7.79 -1.02 -24.82
CA PRO A 93 -6.57 -1.59 -24.24
C PRO A 93 -6.18 -1.01 -22.87
N ALA A 94 -6.67 0.18 -22.51
CA ALA A 94 -6.47 0.76 -21.18
C ALA A 94 -6.99 -0.14 -20.04
N TYR A 95 -7.97 -1.01 -20.31
CA TYR A 95 -8.49 -1.97 -19.33
C TYR A 95 -7.82 -3.35 -19.40
N SER A 96 -6.77 -3.51 -20.21
CA SER A 96 -6.06 -4.78 -20.35
C SER A 96 -5.24 -5.17 -19.12
N GLN A 97 -4.99 -4.22 -18.23
CA GLN A 97 -4.24 -4.44 -17.01
C GLN A 97 -4.91 -3.73 -15.84
N LEU A 98 -4.81 -4.38 -14.68
CA LEU A 98 -5.19 -3.80 -13.41
C LEU A 98 -3.95 -3.73 -12.53
N THR A 99 -3.58 -2.52 -12.15
CA THR A 99 -2.51 -2.28 -11.18
C THR A 99 -3.14 -1.96 -9.84
N ILE A 100 -2.85 -2.78 -8.84
CA ILE A 100 -3.32 -2.57 -7.46
C ILE A 100 -2.14 -2.46 -6.52
N SER A 101 -2.41 -1.83 -5.39
CA SER A 101 -1.45 -1.64 -4.32
C SER A 101 -1.72 -2.72 -3.25
N SER A 102 -0.74 -3.59 -2.97
CA SER A 102 -0.91 -4.85 -2.23
C SER A 102 -0.02 -4.96 -0.99
N PRO A 103 -0.56 -5.37 0.17
CA PRO A 103 0.21 -5.55 1.40
C PRO A 103 1.26 -6.68 1.28
N ASP A 104 0.97 -7.74 0.52
CA ASP A 104 1.92 -8.86 0.33
C ASP A 104 3.19 -8.41 -0.42
N ILE A 105 3.02 -7.49 -1.37
CA ILE A 105 4.14 -6.90 -2.12
C ILE A 105 4.98 -6.01 -1.19
N VAL A 106 4.33 -5.22 -0.34
CA VAL A 106 5.01 -4.40 0.67
C VAL A 106 5.79 -5.27 1.65
N GLU A 107 5.17 -6.33 2.18
CA GLU A 107 5.83 -7.26 3.12
C GLU A 107 7.08 -7.88 2.48
N ARG A 108 6.95 -8.42 1.26
CA ARG A 108 8.07 -8.99 0.52
C ARG A 108 9.17 -7.96 0.26
N SER A 109 8.80 -6.73 -0.10
CA SER A 109 9.75 -5.65 -0.33
C SER A 109 10.46 -5.23 0.97
N LEU A 110 9.74 -5.24 2.10
CA LEU A 110 10.27 -4.90 3.41
C LEU A 110 11.25 -5.98 3.90
N MET A 111 10.93 -7.26 3.71
CA MET A 111 11.85 -8.37 3.96
C MET A 111 13.15 -8.21 3.15
N ARG A 112 13.05 -7.85 1.86
CA ARG A 112 14.22 -7.56 1.04
C ARG A 112 15.02 -6.38 1.58
N ALA A 113 14.37 -5.28 1.98
CA ALA A 113 15.05 -4.12 2.55
C ALA A 113 15.83 -4.46 3.84
N VAL A 114 15.28 -5.36 4.67
CA VAL A 114 15.98 -5.88 5.84
C VAL A 114 17.19 -6.73 5.46
N MET A 115 17.05 -7.63 4.47
CA MET A 115 18.17 -8.44 3.97
C MET A 115 19.31 -7.58 3.40
N GLU A 116 18.98 -6.45 2.80
CA GLU A 116 19.94 -5.48 2.25
C GLU A 116 20.54 -4.54 3.32
N GLY A 117 20.13 -4.67 4.58
CA GLY A 117 20.62 -3.82 5.69
C GLY A 117 20.08 -2.39 5.69
N LYS A 118 19.01 -2.11 4.92
CA LYS A 118 18.34 -0.79 4.87
C LYS A 118 17.31 -0.61 5.99
N ALA A 119 16.92 -1.70 6.64
CA ALA A 119 16.04 -1.72 7.81
C ALA A 119 16.46 -2.85 8.75
N THR A 120 16.05 -2.78 10.02
CA THR A 120 16.39 -3.79 11.04
C THR A 120 15.15 -4.62 11.38
N TYR A 121 15.23 -5.95 11.31
CA TYR A 121 14.13 -6.82 11.72
C TYR A 121 13.76 -6.63 13.20
N VAL A 122 12.47 -6.59 13.50
CA VAL A 122 11.93 -6.57 14.87
C VAL A 122 10.87 -7.66 15.00
N LYS A 123 10.88 -8.35 16.14
CA LYS A 123 9.97 -9.47 16.45
C LYS A 123 8.73 -8.99 17.19
#